data_AF-A0A538BGU2-F1
#
_entry.id   AF-A0A538BGU2-F1
#
_cell.length_a   1.000
_cell.length_b   1.000
_cell.length_c   1.000
_cell.angle_alpha   90.00
_cell.angle_beta   90.00
_cell.angle_gamma   90.00
#
_symmetry.space_group_name_H-M   'P 1'
#
loop_
_entity.id
_entity.type
_entity.pdbx_description
1 polymer ?
#
loop_
_entity_poly.entity_id
_entity_poly.type
_entity_poly.pdbx_seq_one_letter_code
_entity_poly.pdbx_strand_id
1 'polypeptide(L)'
;MAPWLERVRRRLPVVAAIAAVVAGAAAVYSFTAPKRYEARAELLVSPLPANDTTFTGFALPRASGDSRSLTATTARLVRMRGIADAVQAQLGLSGSADDVLGSVAAHPVDGTQLVAVVGKSSNAARAAQIANAFADELVAQRTGRFQTALAGTIRRLRARLRSGRASGDERRALERRAAVLTGLVATRDPTLEVASDAVAPSQAAWPRPWLVIPLAALAALLAAVVAAALVPAPREARPAKAPPPPPRPAPPPPVEPEPAPPPEPEPAEPALRSEGAWNLNALRRLVEEHGAEHPDRLDAWSSYLFFLRDHAGPDGRLPSSFDALVEEEFAELLQG
;
A
#
# COMPACT_ATOMS: atom_id res chain seq x y z
N MET A 1 -18.76 -5.87 -43.98
CA MET A 1 -18.70 -4.99 -42.78
C MET A 1 -19.44 -5.70 -41.67
N ALA A 2 -18.76 -6.00 -40.56
CA ALA A 2 -19.18 -7.07 -39.64
C ALA A 2 -20.46 -6.71 -38.81
N PRO A 3 -21.45 -7.62 -38.72
CA PRO A 3 -22.74 -7.43 -38.02
C PRO A 3 -22.64 -7.28 -36.49
N TRP A 4 -21.42 -7.18 -35.96
CA TRP A 4 -21.12 -6.89 -34.56
C TRP A 4 -21.17 -5.38 -34.27
N LEU A 5 -20.79 -4.55 -35.24
CA LEU A 5 -20.75 -3.07 -35.10
C LEU A 5 -22.12 -2.45 -34.83
N GLU A 6 -23.20 -3.01 -35.39
CA GLU A 6 -24.57 -2.50 -35.20
C GLU A 6 -25.16 -2.83 -33.83
N ARG A 7 -24.82 -4.00 -33.26
CA ARG A 7 -25.24 -4.38 -31.89
C ARG A 7 -24.61 -3.48 -30.84
N VAL A 8 -23.33 -3.14 -31.01
CA VAL A 8 -22.63 -2.21 -30.11
C VAL A 8 -23.25 -0.81 -30.19
N ARG A 9 -23.56 -0.33 -31.40
CA ARG A 9 -24.10 1.02 -31.62
C ARG A 9 -25.45 1.26 -30.96
N ARG A 10 -26.30 0.24 -30.89
CA ARG A 10 -27.64 0.31 -30.25
C ARG A 10 -27.57 0.27 -28.72
N ARG A 11 -26.46 -0.18 -28.13
CA ARG A 11 -26.25 -0.29 -26.67
C ARG A 11 -25.29 0.74 -26.08
N LEU A 12 -24.67 1.58 -26.93
CA LEU A 12 -23.89 2.76 -26.55
C LEU A 12 -24.52 3.62 -25.43
N PRO A 13 -25.84 3.94 -25.41
CA PRO A 13 -26.38 4.77 -24.34
C PRO A 13 -26.37 4.08 -22.96
N VAL A 14 -26.53 2.76 -22.89
CA VAL A 14 -26.47 2.01 -21.62
C VAL A 14 -25.03 1.92 -21.11
N VAL A 15 -24.09 1.64 -22.01
CA VAL A 15 -22.65 1.63 -21.71
C VAL A 15 -22.20 3.02 -21.22
N ALA A 16 -22.63 4.08 -21.90
CA ALA A 16 -22.35 5.45 -21.50
C ALA A 16 -22.98 5.82 -20.14
N ALA A 17 -24.20 5.36 -19.86
CA ALA A 17 -24.86 5.60 -18.57
C ALA A 17 -24.13 4.91 -17.40
N ILE A 18 -23.71 3.66 -17.56
CA ILE A 18 -22.94 2.93 -16.55
C ILE A 18 -21.58 3.60 -16.33
N ALA A 19 -20.88 3.93 -17.42
CA ALA A 19 -19.60 4.64 -17.34
C ALA A 19 -19.76 6.00 -16.62
N ALA A 20 -20.85 6.73 -16.87
CA ALA A 20 -21.17 7.98 -16.19
C ALA A 20 -21.46 7.79 -14.69
N VAL A 21 -22.17 6.71 -14.30
CA VAL A 21 -22.42 6.40 -12.88
C VAL A 21 -21.12 6.06 -12.15
N VAL A 22 -20.24 5.24 -12.75
CA VAL A 22 -18.95 4.88 -12.14
C VAL A 22 -18.02 6.10 -12.06
N ALA A 23 -17.95 6.91 -13.12
CA ALA A 23 -17.19 8.16 -13.11
C ALA A 23 -17.73 9.14 -12.05
N GLY A 24 -19.06 9.22 -11.90
CA GLY A 24 -19.72 10.00 -10.86
C GLY A 24 -19.37 9.53 -9.45
N ALA A 25 -19.44 8.21 -9.19
CA ALA A 25 -19.07 7.62 -7.91
C ALA A 25 -17.58 7.84 -7.58
N ALA A 26 -16.69 7.69 -8.57
CA ALA A 26 -15.26 7.95 -8.41
C ALA A 26 -14.97 9.44 -8.13
N ALA A 27 -15.68 10.36 -8.80
CA ALA A 27 -15.58 11.80 -8.54
C ALA A 27 -16.04 12.15 -7.12
N VAL A 28 -17.22 11.65 -6.70
CA VAL A 28 -17.76 11.85 -5.35
C VAL A 28 -16.78 11.31 -4.30
N TYR A 29 -16.25 10.10 -4.49
CA TYR A 29 -15.25 9.54 -3.59
C TYR A 29 -14.00 10.43 -3.54
N SER A 30 -13.47 10.87 -4.67
CA SER A 30 -12.28 11.73 -4.71
C SER A 30 -12.49 13.09 -4.06
N PHE A 31 -13.70 13.66 -4.08
CA PHE A 31 -14.00 14.94 -3.44
C PHE A 31 -14.32 14.81 -1.94
N THR A 32 -14.84 13.66 -1.50
CA THR A 32 -15.17 13.38 -0.10
C THR A 32 -14.02 12.77 0.70
N ALA A 33 -13.03 12.18 0.02
CA ALA A 33 -11.91 11.54 0.67
C ALA A 33 -11.03 12.56 1.45
N PRO A 34 -10.55 12.19 2.64
CA PRO A 34 -9.78 13.11 3.49
C PRO A 34 -8.47 13.52 2.80
N LYS A 35 -8.27 14.83 2.65
CA LYS A 35 -7.03 15.40 2.09
C LYS A 35 -5.85 15.00 2.97
N ARG A 36 -4.75 14.60 2.34
CA ARG A 36 -3.47 14.38 3.03
C ARG A 36 -2.41 15.29 2.44
N TYR A 37 -1.77 16.06 3.30
CA TYR A 37 -0.68 16.97 2.98
C TYR A 37 0.63 16.38 3.49
N GLU A 38 1.68 16.54 2.70
CA GLU A 38 3.04 16.11 3.02
C GLU A 38 3.96 17.33 2.94
N ALA A 39 4.70 17.59 4.02
CA ALA A 39 5.68 18.67 4.08
C ALA A 39 7.06 18.06 4.41
N ARG A 40 8.11 18.58 3.79
CA ARG A 40 9.45 17.98 3.81
C ARG A 40 10.48 18.93 4.42
N ALA A 41 11.13 18.51 5.49
CA ALA A 41 12.34 19.12 6.03
C ALA A 41 13.55 18.27 5.62
N GLU A 42 14.71 18.89 5.45
CA GLU A 42 15.94 18.18 5.06
C GLU A 42 17.03 18.38 6.10
N LEU A 43 17.61 17.27 6.53
CA LEU A 43 18.74 17.22 7.46
C LEU A 43 20.02 16.93 6.68
N LEU A 44 21.05 17.75 6.87
CA LEU A 44 22.39 17.50 6.35
C LEU A 44 23.20 16.69 7.35
N VAL A 45 23.74 15.56 6.89
CA VAL A 45 24.65 14.71 7.66
C VAL A 45 26.07 15.00 7.22
N SER A 46 26.83 15.74 8.04
CA SER A 46 28.21 16.14 7.75
C SER A 46 29.19 15.25 8.54
N PRO A 47 29.76 14.18 7.94
CA PRO A 47 30.71 13.33 8.65
C PRO A 47 32.01 14.09 8.94
N LEU A 48 32.61 13.82 10.11
CA LEU A 48 33.90 14.42 10.44
C LEU A 48 35.01 13.88 9.52
N PRO A 49 35.97 14.72 9.11
CA PRO A 49 37.14 14.29 8.35
C PRO A 49 37.88 13.15 9.06
N ALA A 50 38.30 12.12 8.32
CA ALA A 50 38.96 10.94 8.90
C ALA A 50 40.30 11.26 9.58
N ASN A 51 40.93 12.37 9.22
CA ASN A 51 42.18 12.87 9.75
C ASN A 51 42.03 13.82 10.96
N ASP A 52 40.80 14.11 11.41
CA ASP A 52 40.58 14.97 12.58
C ASP A 52 40.85 14.21 13.89
N THR A 53 41.93 14.57 14.57
CA THR A 53 42.34 13.97 15.85
C THR A 53 41.65 14.58 17.06
N THR A 54 40.96 15.72 16.89
CA THR A 54 40.29 16.48 17.97
C THR A 54 39.24 15.61 18.67
N PHE A 55 38.45 14.89 17.87
CA PHE A 55 37.34 14.03 18.30
C PHE A 55 37.72 12.56 18.51
N THR A 56 39.02 12.25 18.69
CA THR A 56 39.47 10.88 18.99
C THR A 56 38.85 10.37 20.30
N GLY A 57 38.11 9.25 20.25
CA GLY A 57 37.39 8.70 21.42
C GLY A 57 35.93 9.17 21.58
N PHE A 58 35.40 9.96 20.64
CA PHE A 58 33.97 10.18 20.50
C PHE A 58 33.35 9.19 19.51
N ALA A 59 32.12 8.76 19.77
CA ALA A 59 31.32 7.92 18.88
C ALA A 59 30.60 8.78 17.82
N LEU A 60 31.38 9.56 17.06
CA LEU A 60 30.87 10.40 15.98
C LEU A 60 31.11 9.72 14.62
N PRO A 61 30.17 9.85 13.67
CA PRO A 61 30.38 9.39 12.30
C PRO A 61 31.61 10.01 11.66
N ARG A 62 32.47 9.18 11.07
CA ARG A 62 33.66 9.61 10.33
C ARG A 62 33.50 9.31 8.84
N ALA A 63 34.15 10.11 8.01
CA ALA A 63 34.09 10.01 6.54
C ALA A 63 34.66 8.70 5.95
N SER A 64 35.14 7.76 6.79
CA SER A 64 35.61 6.44 6.35
C SER A 64 34.49 5.43 6.06
N GLY A 65 33.22 5.79 6.28
CA GLY A 65 32.04 4.96 6.00
C GLY A 65 31.25 5.43 4.77
N ASP A 66 30.48 4.52 4.17
CA ASP A 66 29.55 4.83 3.08
C ASP A 66 28.49 5.86 3.55
N SER A 67 28.38 6.98 2.83
CA SER A 67 27.42 8.07 3.11
C SER A 67 25.97 7.56 3.13
N ARG A 68 25.64 6.53 2.34
CA ARG A 68 24.30 5.91 2.34
C ARG A 68 23.97 5.24 3.66
N SER A 69 24.94 4.60 4.31
CA SER A 69 24.73 3.97 5.61
C SER A 69 24.47 5.00 6.72
N LEU A 70 25.14 6.16 6.63
CA LEU A 70 24.99 7.26 7.58
C LEU A 70 23.63 7.94 7.47
N THR A 71 23.18 8.25 6.25
CA THR A 71 21.85 8.82 6.00
C THR A 71 20.75 7.83 6.35
N ALA A 72 20.90 6.54 6.02
CA ALA A 72 19.93 5.49 6.39
C ALA A 72 19.82 5.30 7.90
N THR A 73 20.94 5.36 8.62
CA THR A 73 20.94 5.29 10.08
C THR A 73 20.28 6.52 10.69
N THR A 74 20.58 7.70 10.17
CA THR A 74 19.95 8.96 10.62
C THR A 74 18.44 8.94 10.37
N ALA A 75 17.98 8.47 9.21
CA ALA A 75 16.56 8.29 8.90
C ALA A 75 15.86 7.34 9.90
N ARG A 76 16.52 6.25 10.31
CA ARG A 76 16.00 5.36 11.37
C ARG A 76 15.94 6.06 12.73
N LEU A 77 16.92 6.91 13.04
CA LEU A 77 16.94 7.65 14.31
C LEU A 77 15.78 8.64 14.42
N VAL A 78 15.39 9.32 13.33
CA VAL A 78 14.21 10.20 13.31
C VAL A 78 12.95 9.46 13.79
N ARG A 79 12.81 8.17 13.46
CA ARG A 79 11.66 7.33 13.81
C ARG A 79 11.77 6.66 15.19
N MET A 80 12.69 7.09 16.05
CA MET A 80 12.76 6.57 17.42
C MET A 80 11.58 7.06 18.25
N ARG A 81 11.04 6.18 19.09
CA ARG A 81 9.93 6.48 20.00
C ARG A 81 10.19 7.70 20.89
N GLY A 82 11.40 7.82 21.43
CA GLY A 82 11.74 8.96 22.30
C GLY A 82 11.72 10.32 21.60
N ILE A 83 11.86 10.38 20.27
CA ILE A 83 11.67 11.62 19.49
C ILE A 83 10.17 11.88 19.32
N ALA A 84 9.40 10.84 18.97
CA ALA A 84 7.96 10.95 18.83
C ALA A 84 7.28 11.40 20.14
N ASP A 85 7.69 10.88 21.29
CA ASP A 85 7.19 11.29 22.61
C ASP A 85 7.46 12.78 22.88
N ALA A 86 8.67 13.26 22.56
CA ALA A 86 9.05 14.66 22.74
C ALA A 86 8.27 15.59 21.81
N VAL A 87 8.15 15.23 20.52
CA VAL A 87 7.37 15.99 19.54
C VAL A 87 5.88 15.98 19.88
N GLN A 88 5.37 14.86 20.38
CA GLN A 88 3.99 14.75 20.85
C GLN A 88 3.71 15.76 21.97
N ALA A 89 4.58 15.79 22.98
CA ALA A 89 4.47 16.73 24.10
C ALA A 89 4.62 18.19 23.64
N GLN A 90 5.53 18.46 22.71
CA GLN A 90 5.79 19.80 22.19
C GLN A 90 4.62 20.37 21.38
N LEU A 91 4.01 19.56 20.50
CA LEU A 91 2.95 19.98 19.59
C LEU A 91 1.53 19.72 20.13
N GLY A 92 1.41 19.07 21.31
CA GLY A 92 0.13 18.70 21.90
C GLY A 92 -0.66 17.72 21.04
N LEU A 93 0.03 16.76 20.41
CA LEU A 93 -0.61 15.78 19.52
C LEU A 93 -1.39 14.74 20.35
N SER A 94 -2.62 14.46 19.93
CA SER A 94 -3.45 13.42 20.52
C SER A 94 -3.02 12.04 20.01
N GLY A 95 -3.07 11.03 20.88
CA GLY A 95 -2.78 9.63 20.52
C GLY A 95 -1.60 9.04 21.28
N SER A 96 -1.09 7.93 20.77
CA SER A 96 0.13 7.26 21.24
C SER A 96 1.34 7.69 20.43
N ALA A 97 2.54 7.38 20.93
CA ALA A 97 3.80 7.59 20.19
C ALA A 97 3.79 6.92 18.80
N ASP A 98 3.14 5.76 18.68
CA ASP A 98 3.04 5.02 17.44
C ASP A 98 2.15 5.74 16.41
N ASP A 99 1.09 6.42 16.86
CA ASP A 99 0.26 7.27 16.00
C ASP A 99 1.07 8.45 15.45
N VAL A 100 1.90 9.05 16.30
CA VAL A 100 2.80 10.15 15.91
C VAL A 100 3.88 9.64 14.95
N LEU A 101 4.44 8.44 15.16
CA LEU A 101 5.37 7.80 14.23
C LEU A 101 4.71 7.44 12.88
N GLY A 102 3.40 7.19 12.86
CA GLY A 102 2.61 7.04 11.63
C GLY A 102 2.47 8.34 10.84
N SER A 103 2.57 9.49 11.53
CA SER A 103 2.49 10.83 10.92
C SER A 103 3.81 11.35 10.35
N VAL A 104 4.92 10.60 10.50
CA VAL A 104 6.23 10.98 9.97
C VAL A 104 6.84 9.86 9.13
N ALA A 105 7.54 10.23 8.08
CA ALA A 105 8.39 9.35 7.29
C ALA A 105 9.79 9.95 7.19
N ALA A 106 10.83 9.12 7.16
CA ALA A 106 12.20 9.59 7.09
C ALA A 106 12.99 8.68 6.16
N HIS A 107 13.62 9.26 5.15
CA HIS A 107 14.33 8.51 4.11
C HIS A 107 15.60 9.24 3.65
N PRO A 108 16.68 8.51 3.33
CA PRO A 108 17.83 9.08 2.64
C PRO A 108 17.43 9.68 1.29
N VAL A 109 18.13 10.74 0.89
CA VAL A 109 18.03 11.28 -0.46
C VAL A 109 19.19 10.74 -1.30
N ASP A 110 18.87 9.94 -2.31
CA ASP A 110 19.85 9.21 -3.10
C ASP A 110 20.91 10.12 -3.71
N GLY A 111 22.18 9.70 -3.61
CA GLY A 111 23.32 10.46 -4.14
C GLY A 111 23.69 11.70 -3.33
N THR A 112 23.05 11.95 -2.18
CA THR A 112 23.32 13.12 -1.34
C THR A 112 23.57 12.73 0.12
N GLN A 113 24.05 13.69 0.91
CA GLN A 113 24.19 13.58 2.37
C GLN A 113 22.94 14.09 3.12
N LEU A 114 21.81 14.18 2.41
CA LEU A 114 20.56 14.69 2.96
C LEU A 114 19.66 13.53 3.43
N VAL A 115 18.96 13.78 4.52
CA VAL A 115 17.87 12.93 5.02
C VAL A 115 16.59 13.75 4.98
N ALA A 116 15.62 13.27 4.23
CA ALA A 116 14.31 13.90 4.13
C ALA A 116 13.41 13.41 5.27
N VAL A 117 12.86 14.36 6.02
CA VAL A 117 11.86 14.14 7.06
C VAL A 117 10.52 14.68 6.55
N VAL A 118 9.57 13.77 6.35
CA VAL A 118 8.26 14.07 5.76
C VAL A 118 7.18 13.97 6.82
N GLY A 119 6.59 15.11 7.18
CA GLY A 119 5.43 15.18 8.07
C GLY A 119 4.14 15.04 7.27
N LYS A 120 3.18 14.28 7.82
CA LYS A 120 1.90 13.94 7.18
C LYS A 120 0.75 14.44 8.05
N SER A 121 -0.17 15.19 7.46
CA SER A 121 -1.37 15.64 8.17
C SER A 121 -2.51 15.98 7.20
N SER A 122 -3.73 16.04 7.71
CA SER A 122 -4.88 16.59 6.96
C SER A 122 -4.84 18.12 6.83
N ASN A 123 -3.89 18.79 7.50
CA ASN A 123 -3.65 20.22 7.42
C ASN A 123 -2.20 20.51 6.97
N ALA A 124 -2.03 21.34 5.93
CA ALA A 124 -0.73 21.70 5.37
C ALA A 124 0.25 22.31 6.39
N ALA A 125 -0.24 23.23 7.23
CA ALA A 125 0.59 23.88 8.26
C ALA A 125 1.02 22.88 9.33
N ARG A 126 0.11 21.98 9.73
CA ARG A 126 0.42 20.94 10.72
C ARG A 126 1.40 19.90 10.18
N ALA A 127 1.33 19.55 8.89
CA ALA A 127 2.32 18.68 8.25
C ALA A 127 3.74 19.27 8.32
N ALA A 128 3.89 20.58 8.06
CA ALA A 128 5.16 21.28 8.16
C ALA A 128 5.67 21.35 9.61
N GLN A 129 4.80 21.66 10.57
CA GLN A 129 5.14 21.66 11.99
C GLN A 129 5.67 20.30 12.48
N ILE A 130 5.01 19.20 12.07
CA ILE A 130 5.45 17.85 12.41
C ILE A 130 6.85 17.58 11.82
N ALA A 131 7.07 17.86 10.54
CA ALA A 131 8.36 17.64 9.89
C ALA A 131 9.50 18.42 10.58
N ASN A 132 9.28 19.70 10.86
CA ASN A 132 10.27 20.56 11.53
C ASN A 132 10.53 20.11 12.96
N ALA A 133 9.49 19.82 13.73
CA ALA A 133 9.65 19.37 15.12
C ALA A 133 10.47 18.06 15.22
N PHE A 134 10.25 17.11 14.32
CA PHE A 134 11.05 15.88 14.27
C PHE A 134 12.52 16.14 13.88
N ALA A 135 12.77 17.05 12.93
CA ALA A 135 14.11 17.44 12.52
C ALA A 135 14.85 18.13 13.68
N ASP A 136 14.21 19.11 14.30
CA ASP A 136 14.76 19.89 15.42
C ASP A 136 15.03 19.02 16.64
N GLU A 137 14.09 18.14 17.01
CA GLU A 137 14.24 17.26 18.17
C GLU A 137 15.39 16.26 17.97
N LEU A 138 15.58 15.74 16.76
CA LEU A 138 16.72 14.87 16.48
C LEU A 138 18.06 15.62 16.69
N VAL A 139 18.16 16.86 16.19
CA VAL A 139 19.34 17.72 16.37
C VAL A 139 19.55 18.06 17.85
N ALA A 140 18.47 18.34 18.60
CA ALA A 140 18.52 18.61 20.02
C ALA A 140 19.02 17.40 20.82
N GLN A 141 18.48 16.20 20.57
CA GLN A 141 18.93 14.97 21.23
C GLN A 141 20.39 14.63 20.89
N ARG A 142 20.79 14.79 19.62
CA ARG A 142 22.17 14.61 19.18
C ARG A 142 23.11 15.57 19.91
N THR A 143 22.75 16.84 19.96
CA THR A 143 23.49 17.88 20.69
C THR A 143 23.62 17.55 22.18
N GLY A 144 22.54 17.11 22.84
CA GLY A 144 22.59 16.71 24.25
C GLY A 144 23.53 15.53 24.52
N ARG A 145 23.50 14.51 23.66
CA ARG A 145 24.44 13.37 23.73
C ARG A 145 25.88 13.81 23.50
N PHE A 146 26.12 14.66 22.50
CA PHE A 146 27.44 15.22 22.22
C PHE A 146 27.98 16.02 23.41
N GLN A 147 27.19 16.92 23.99
CA GLN A 147 27.57 17.74 25.15
C GLN A 147 27.88 16.88 26.39
N THR A 148 27.10 15.81 26.61
CA THR A 148 27.35 14.85 27.69
C THR A 148 28.68 14.11 27.50
N ALA A 149 28.95 13.64 26.28
CA ALA A 149 30.21 12.99 25.93
C ALA A 149 31.41 13.95 26.05
N LEU A 150 31.23 15.22 25.63
CA LEU A 150 32.22 16.28 25.71
C LEU A 150 32.60 16.56 27.16
N ALA A 151 31.61 16.77 28.03
CA ALA A 151 31.81 16.98 29.46
C ALA A 151 32.55 15.79 30.11
N GLY A 152 32.16 14.55 29.76
CA GLY A 152 32.84 13.34 30.23
C GLY A 152 34.31 13.29 29.84
N THR A 153 34.63 13.63 28.59
CA THR A 153 36.01 13.64 28.07
C THR A 153 36.85 14.73 28.72
N ILE A 154 36.32 15.95 28.85
CA ILE A 154 37.01 17.06 29.53
C ILE A 154 37.33 16.68 30.99
N ARG A 155 36.38 16.07 31.72
CA ARG A 155 36.62 15.61 33.10
C ARG A 155 37.77 14.60 33.18
N ARG A 156 37.83 13.61 32.27
CA ARG A 156 38.91 12.62 32.23
C ARG A 156 40.27 13.25 31.92
N LEU A 157 40.33 14.17 30.94
CA LEU A 157 41.57 14.89 30.61
C LEU A 157 42.09 15.70 31.81
N ARG A 158 41.20 16.45 32.48
CA ARG A 158 41.55 17.23 33.68
C ARG A 158 41.97 16.35 34.86
N ALA A 159 41.38 15.16 35.01
CA ALA A 159 41.82 14.21 36.05
C ALA A 159 43.24 13.67 35.77
N ARG A 160 43.56 13.36 34.51
CA ARG A 160 44.92 12.93 34.11
C ARG A 160 45.95 14.02 34.34
N LEU A 161 45.64 15.27 34.00
CA LEU A 161 46.51 16.43 34.29
C LEU A 161 46.78 16.60 35.79
N ARG A 162 45.75 16.48 36.63
CA ARG A 162 45.87 16.55 38.10
C ARG A 162 46.66 15.39 38.71
N SER A 163 46.65 14.22 38.08
CA SER A 163 47.35 13.03 38.59
C SER A 163 48.87 13.16 38.56
N GLY A 164 49.42 14.14 37.85
CA GLY A 164 50.86 14.39 37.82
C GLY A 164 51.68 13.44 36.94
N ARG A 165 51.12 12.31 36.51
CA ARG A 165 51.83 11.17 35.89
C ARG A 165 52.25 11.35 34.42
N ALA A 166 51.85 12.44 33.77
CA ALA A 166 52.16 12.70 32.36
C ALA A 166 53.52 13.41 32.21
N SER A 167 54.26 13.08 31.14
CA SER A 167 55.50 13.78 30.76
C SER A 167 55.24 15.24 30.39
N GLY A 168 56.28 16.07 30.30
CA GLY A 168 56.15 17.51 29.99
C GLY A 168 55.43 17.78 28.66
N ASP A 169 55.81 17.06 27.61
CA ASP A 169 55.20 17.21 26.28
C ASP A 169 53.77 16.66 26.22
N GLU A 170 53.51 15.53 26.89
CA GLU A 170 52.18 14.95 26.98
C GLU A 170 51.23 15.88 27.75
N ARG A 171 51.70 16.50 28.84
CA ARG A 171 50.92 17.48 29.61
C ARG A 171 50.50 18.67 28.74
N ARG A 172 51.43 19.25 27.97
CA ARG A 172 51.13 20.34 27.01
C ARG A 172 50.13 19.91 25.94
N ALA A 173 50.23 18.68 25.42
CA ALA A 173 49.29 18.16 24.43
C ALA A 173 47.88 17.97 25.01
N LEU A 174 47.78 17.43 26.24
CA LEU A 174 46.52 17.28 26.97
C LEU A 174 45.87 18.63 27.30
N GLU A 175 46.65 19.64 27.69
CA GLU A 175 46.18 21.00 27.95
C GLU A 175 45.61 21.67 26.70
N ARG A 176 46.35 21.64 25.58
CA ARG A 176 45.86 22.16 24.28
C ARG A 176 44.55 21.51 23.89
N ARG A 177 44.47 20.19 24.00
CA ARG A 177 43.25 19.44 23.67
C ARG A 177 42.09 19.80 24.59
N ALA A 178 42.33 19.92 25.89
CA ALA A 178 41.30 20.31 26.85
C ALA A 178 40.80 21.74 26.57
N ALA A 179 41.67 22.67 26.18
CA ALA A 179 41.30 24.02 25.81
C ALA A 179 40.39 24.04 24.56
N VAL A 180 40.76 23.32 23.50
CA VAL A 180 39.95 23.17 22.28
C VAL A 180 38.57 22.60 22.60
N LEU A 181 38.50 21.50 23.36
CA LEU A 181 37.23 20.88 23.73
C LEU A 181 36.39 21.75 24.66
N THR A 182 37.02 22.56 25.52
CA THR A 182 36.29 23.51 26.38
C THR A 182 35.63 24.63 25.56
N GLY A 183 36.24 25.04 24.45
CA GLY A 183 35.65 26.00 23.51
C GLY A 183 34.40 25.49 22.78
N LEU A 184 34.14 24.17 22.79
CA LEU A 184 32.96 23.54 22.18
C LEU A 184 31.79 23.33 23.17
N VAL A 185 31.96 23.74 24.43
CA VAL A 185 30.89 23.66 25.43
C VAL A 185 29.77 24.62 25.01
N ALA A 186 28.54 24.14 25.06
CA ALA A 186 27.33 24.85 24.59
C ALA A 186 27.22 25.07 23.06
N THR A 187 28.10 24.45 22.26
CA THR A 187 27.95 24.38 20.80
C THR A 187 27.03 23.22 20.37
N ARG A 188 26.36 23.33 19.22
CA ARG A 188 25.56 22.22 18.65
C ARG A 188 26.45 21.09 18.13
N ASP A 189 25.85 19.92 17.90
CA ASP A 189 26.53 18.80 17.22
C ASP A 189 26.91 19.21 15.78
N PRO A 190 28.19 19.21 15.39
CA PRO A 190 28.63 19.62 14.05
C PRO A 190 28.33 18.59 12.96
N THR A 191 27.83 17.41 13.31
CA THR A 191 27.61 16.30 12.35
C THR A 191 26.20 16.24 11.79
N LEU A 192 25.26 16.99 12.35
CA LEU A 192 23.86 16.99 11.94
C LEU A 192 23.28 18.39 12.04
N GLU A 193 22.85 18.92 10.91
CA GLU A 193 22.26 20.27 10.82
C GLU A 193 20.98 20.23 9.99
N VAL A 194 20.06 21.17 10.24
CA VAL A 194 18.87 21.36 9.40
C VAL A 194 19.30 22.16 8.16
N ALA A 195 19.21 21.51 7.00
CA ALA A 195 19.58 22.11 5.71
C ALA A 195 18.45 22.98 5.15
N SER A 196 17.21 22.51 5.30
CA SER A 196 16.01 23.25 4.91
C SER A 196 14.83 22.88 5.81
N ASP A 197 14.07 23.91 6.18
CA ASP A 197 12.84 23.75 6.94
C ASP A 197 11.69 23.34 6.02
N ALA A 198 10.78 22.53 6.54
CA ALA A 198 9.53 22.21 5.89
C ALA A 198 8.64 23.45 5.81
N VAL A 199 8.19 23.72 4.58
CA VAL A 199 7.19 24.75 4.27
C VAL A 199 5.84 24.08 4.03
N ALA A 200 4.76 24.74 4.46
CA ALA A 200 3.41 24.23 4.27
C ALA A 200 3.10 24.09 2.76
N PRO A 201 2.76 22.87 2.27
CA PRO A 201 2.48 22.65 0.86
C PRO A 201 1.18 23.34 0.43
N SER A 202 1.17 23.92 -0.77
CA SER A 202 -0.01 24.55 -1.36
C SER A 202 -1.01 23.55 -1.97
N GLN A 203 -0.58 22.32 -2.25
CA GLN A 203 -1.40 21.26 -2.83
C GLN A 203 -1.42 20.01 -1.93
N ALA A 204 -2.55 19.31 -1.91
CA ALA A 204 -2.66 18.03 -1.20
C ALA A 204 -1.88 16.94 -1.97
N ALA A 205 -1.13 16.11 -1.24
CA ALA A 205 -0.43 14.97 -1.80
C ALA A 205 -1.40 13.85 -2.21
N TRP A 206 -2.55 13.75 -1.54
CA TRP A 206 -3.59 12.76 -1.82
C TRP A 206 -5.01 13.29 -1.56
N PRO A 207 -6.04 12.88 -2.33
CA PRO A 207 -5.98 12.07 -3.57
C PRO A 207 -5.57 12.90 -4.78
N ARG A 208 -4.97 12.27 -5.81
CA ARG A 208 -4.62 12.90 -7.10
C ARG A 208 -5.77 12.70 -8.10
N PRO A 209 -6.81 13.56 -8.10
CA PRO A 209 -8.06 13.28 -8.82
C PRO A 209 -7.80 13.16 -10.32
N TRP A 210 -6.84 13.95 -10.81
CA TRP A 210 -6.49 14.04 -12.22
C TRP A 210 -5.96 12.72 -12.81
N LEU A 211 -5.38 11.83 -12.00
CA LEU A 211 -4.94 10.50 -12.45
C LEU A 211 -6.01 9.42 -12.23
N VAL A 212 -6.75 9.51 -11.13
CA VAL A 212 -7.70 8.45 -10.73
C VAL A 212 -8.98 8.51 -11.57
N ILE A 213 -9.48 9.70 -11.90
CA ILE A 213 -10.71 9.87 -12.69
C ILE A 213 -10.60 9.26 -14.10
N PRO A 214 -9.57 9.56 -14.92
CA PRO A 214 -9.48 8.97 -16.26
C PRO A 214 -9.23 7.45 -16.23
N LEU A 215 -8.45 6.96 -15.26
CA LEU A 215 -8.20 5.53 -15.11
C LEU A 215 -9.47 4.77 -14.69
N ALA A 216 -10.22 5.31 -13.72
CA ALA A 216 -11.51 4.75 -13.32
C ALA A 216 -12.53 4.80 -14.47
N ALA A 217 -12.55 5.89 -15.25
CA ALA A 217 -13.40 6.00 -16.44
C ALA A 217 -13.02 4.96 -17.51
N LEU A 218 -11.72 4.73 -17.75
CA LEU A 218 -11.23 3.70 -18.69
C LEU A 218 -11.59 2.29 -18.23
N ALA A 219 -11.38 1.98 -16.94
CA ALA A 219 -11.74 0.69 -16.36
C ALA A 219 -13.26 0.45 -16.42
N ALA A 220 -14.07 1.47 -16.12
CA ALA A 220 -15.52 1.41 -16.26
C ALA A 220 -15.96 1.18 -17.70
N LEU A 221 -15.30 1.85 -18.66
CA LEU A 221 -15.58 1.67 -20.09
C LEU A 221 -15.27 0.24 -20.53
N LEU A 222 -14.12 -0.31 -20.12
CA LEU A 222 -13.73 -1.69 -20.43
C LEU A 222 -14.71 -2.71 -19.83
N ALA A 223 -15.07 -2.54 -18.55
CA ALA A 223 -16.05 -3.40 -17.89
C ALA A 223 -17.43 -3.35 -18.56
N ALA A 224 -17.87 -2.16 -19.00
CA ALA A 224 -19.13 -2.00 -19.70
C ALA A 224 -19.12 -2.64 -21.11
N VAL A 225 -17.99 -2.63 -21.82
CA VAL A 225 -17.82 -3.34 -23.09
C VAL A 225 -17.91 -4.86 -22.89
N VAL A 226 -17.25 -5.39 -21.87
CA VAL A 226 -17.31 -6.82 -21.51
C VAL A 226 -18.73 -7.23 -21.14
N ALA A 227 -19.41 -6.46 -20.28
CA ALA A 227 -20.80 -6.73 -19.91
C ALA A 227 -21.75 -6.70 -21.11
N ALA A 228 -21.56 -5.76 -22.05
CA ALA A 228 -22.36 -5.70 -23.28
C ALA A 228 -22.14 -6.91 -24.21
N ALA A 229 -20.97 -7.56 -24.14
CA ALA A 229 -20.67 -8.77 -24.90
C ALA A 229 -21.25 -10.04 -24.27
N LEU A 230 -21.34 -10.12 -22.93
CA LEU A 230 -21.84 -11.29 -22.21
C LEU A 230 -23.37 -11.39 -22.14
N VAL A 231 -24.13 -10.29 -22.26
CA VAL A 231 -25.59 -10.35 -22.16
C VAL A 231 -26.20 -10.96 -23.45
N PRO A 232 -26.84 -12.15 -23.39
CA PRO A 232 -27.41 -12.78 -24.57
C PRO A 232 -28.58 -11.94 -25.11
N ALA A 233 -28.69 -11.86 -26.45
CA ALA A 233 -29.77 -11.13 -27.10
C ALA A 233 -31.14 -11.76 -26.74
N PRO A 234 -32.19 -10.97 -26.48
CA PRO A 234 -33.53 -11.52 -26.34
C PRO A 234 -33.88 -12.24 -27.64
N ARG A 235 -34.24 -13.53 -27.52
CA ARG A 235 -34.68 -14.35 -28.65
C ARG A 235 -35.84 -13.62 -29.32
N GLU A 236 -35.65 -13.17 -30.56
CA GLU A 236 -36.75 -12.68 -31.36
C GLU A 236 -37.82 -13.78 -31.41
N ALA A 237 -39.01 -13.47 -30.91
CA ALA A 237 -40.14 -14.38 -30.97
C ALA A 237 -40.39 -14.69 -32.45
N ARG A 238 -40.10 -15.93 -32.83
CA ARG A 238 -40.36 -16.47 -34.17
C ARG A 238 -41.83 -16.14 -34.51
N PRO A 239 -42.14 -15.55 -35.68
CA PRO A 239 -43.52 -15.26 -36.04
C PRO A 239 -44.33 -16.56 -35.96
N ALA A 240 -45.41 -16.54 -35.17
CA ALA A 240 -46.27 -17.69 -34.97
C ALA A 240 -46.77 -18.19 -36.34
N LYS A 241 -46.57 -19.48 -36.61
CA LYS A 241 -47.20 -20.15 -37.75
C LYS A 241 -48.71 -19.91 -37.69
N ALA A 242 -49.29 -19.60 -38.85
CA ALA A 242 -50.71 -19.31 -39.03
C ALA A 242 -51.61 -20.37 -38.35
N PRO A 243 -52.73 -19.96 -37.72
CA PRO A 243 -53.64 -20.89 -37.07
C PRO A 243 -54.22 -21.91 -38.07
N PRO A 244 -54.35 -23.20 -37.70
CA PRO A 244 -54.95 -24.21 -38.57
C PRO A 244 -56.45 -23.92 -38.78
N PRO A 245 -57.02 -24.32 -39.94
CA PRO A 245 -58.43 -24.09 -40.24
C PRO A 245 -59.36 -24.88 -39.29
N PRO A 246 -60.57 -24.37 -38.99
CA PRO A 246 -61.47 -24.98 -38.01
C PRO A 246 -61.97 -26.36 -38.46
N PRO A 247 -62.08 -27.33 -37.53
CA PRO A 247 -62.60 -28.67 -37.84
C PRO A 247 -64.11 -28.64 -38.12
N ARG A 248 -64.56 -29.46 -39.08
CA ARG A 248 -65.99 -29.68 -39.36
C ARG A 248 -66.64 -30.51 -38.24
N PRO A 249 -67.94 -30.31 -37.94
CA PRO A 249 -68.62 -30.98 -36.84
C PRO A 249 -68.96 -32.43 -37.18
N ALA A 250 -68.67 -33.33 -36.24
CA ALA A 250 -69.15 -34.71 -36.22
C ALA A 250 -70.00 -34.95 -34.94
N PRO A 251 -71.02 -35.82 -34.99
CA PRO A 251 -72.17 -35.87 -34.07
C PRO A 251 -71.85 -36.55 -32.71
N PRO A 252 -72.69 -36.34 -31.66
CA PRO A 252 -72.51 -36.98 -30.35
C PRO A 252 -73.04 -38.42 -30.40
N PRO A 253 -72.35 -39.40 -29.79
CA PRO A 253 -72.83 -39.95 -28.50
C PRO A 253 -71.68 -40.65 -27.68
N PRO A 254 -71.96 -41.46 -26.64
CA PRO A 254 -72.73 -41.29 -25.41
C PRO A 254 -71.86 -41.46 -24.12
N VAL A 255 -72.51 -41.35 -22.97
CA VAL A 255 -72.01 -41.23 -21.58
C VAL A 255 -71.32 -42.49 -21.01
N GLU A 256 -70.05 -42.32 -20.61
CA GLU A 256 -69.31 -42.70 -19.37
C GLU A 256 -69.21 -44.17 -18.85
N PRO A 257 -68.05 -44.53 -18.26
CA PRO A 257 -67.88 -44.41 -16.79
C PRO A 257 -66.50 -43.89 -16.29
N GLU A 258 -66.53 -43.13 -15.19
CA GLU A 258 -65.44 -42.68 -14.29
C GLU A 258 -64.74 -43.86 -13.53
N PRO A 259 -63.65 -43.65 -12.75
CA PRO A 259 -62.51 -42.72 -12.88
C PRO A 259 -61.15 -43.41 -12.53
N ALA A 260 -60.02 -42.74 -12.79
CA ALA A 260 -58.77 -42.95 -12.04
C ALA A 260 -58.00 -41.63 -11.91
N PRO A 261 -57.75 -41.09 -10.70
CA PRO A 261 -56.79 -40.01 -10.48
C PRO A 261 -55.37 -40.62 -10.47
N PRO A 262 -54.30 -40.00 -11.01
CA PRO A 262 -53.68 -38.79 -10.41
C PRO A 262 -52.87 -37.94 -11.46
N PRO A 263 -51.93 -37.01 -11.13
CA PRO A 263 -51.66 -36.29 -9.89
C PRO A 263 -51.70 -34.75 -10.05
N GLU A 264 -51.63 -34.10 -8.88
CA GLU A 264 -51.39 -32.68 -8.63
C GLU A 264 -50.03 -32.22 -9.21
N PRO A 265 -49.90 -30.98 -9.71
CA PRO A 265 -48.60 -30.46 -10.17
C PRO A 265 -47.65 -30.31 -8.97
N GLU A 266 -46.53 -31.03 -9.00
CA GLU A 266 -45.44 -30.83 -8.05
C GLU A 266 -44.94 -29.37 -8.10
N PRO A 267 -44.74 -28.72 -6.94
CA PRO A 267 -44.00 -27.47 -6.88
C PRO A 267 -42.60 -27.69 -7.45
N ALA A 268 -42.18 -26.84 -8.38
CA ALA A 268 -40.81 -26.81 -8.86
C ALA A 268 -39.85 -26.71 -7.67
N GLU A 269 -39.09 -27.76 -7.43
CA GLU A 269 -38.02 -27.77 -6.43
C GLU A 269 -37.03 -26.64 -6.75
N PRO A 270 -36.51 -25.92 -5.73
CA PRO A 270 -35.35 -25.07 -5.94
C PRO A 270 -34.22 -25.97 -6.40
N ALA A 271 -33.63 -25.67 -7.57
CA ALA A 271 -32.48 -26.37 -8.10
C ALA A 271 -31.49 -26.67 -6.98
N LEU A 272 -31.36 -27.96 -6.66
CA LEU A 272 -30.37 -28.49 -5.74
C LEU A 272 -29.02 -27.89 -6.12
N ARG A 273 -28.27 -27.44 -5.11
CA ARG A 273 -26.88 -27.01 -5.26
C ARG A 273 -26.12 -28.19 -5.89
N SER A 274 -25.90 -28.13 -7.19
CA SER A 274 -25.18 -29.17 -7.92
C SER A 274 -23.73 -29.17 -7.47
N GLU A 275 -23.30 -30.28 -6.88
CA GLU A 275 -21.91 -30.52 -6.49
C GLU A 275 -21.03 -30.42 -7.75
N GLY A 276 -20.01 -29.57 -7.73
CA GLY A 276 -19.11 -29.38 -8.86
C GLY A 276 -18.15 -30.55 -9.05
N ALA A 277 -17.61 -30.67 -10.27
CA ALA A 277 -16.74 -31.78 -10.65
C ALA A 277 -15.34 -31.71 -10.01
N TRP A 278 -14.93 -30.54 -9.52
CA TRP A 278 -13.56 -30.25 -9.12
C TRP A 278 -13.35 -30.17 -7.59
N ASN A 279 -12.19 -30.66 -7.14
CA ASN A 279 -11.77 -30.59 -5.73
C ASN A 279 -10.52 -29.72 -5.57
N LEU A 280 -10.56 -28.78 -4.63
CA LEU A 280 -9.48 -27.84 -4.33
C LEU A 280 -8.16 -28.55 -3.95
N ASN A 281 -8.24 -29.68 -3.24
CA ASN A 281 -7.07 -30.45 -2.82
C ASN A 281 -6.42 -31.20 -4.00
N ALA A 282 -7.18 -31.50 -5.06
CA ALA A 282 -6.63 -32.05 -6.30
C ALA A 282 -5.93 -30.95 -7.10
N LEU A 283 -6.56 -29.78 -7.24
CA LEU A 283 -5.95 -28.62 -7.92
C LEU A 283 -4.67 -28.14 -7.24
N ARG A 284 -4.63 -28.12 -5.90
CA ARG A 284 -3.42 -27.77 -5.15
C ARG A 284 -2.27 -28.73 -5.44
N ARG A 285 -2.55 -30.04 -5.51
CA ARG A 285 -1.55 -31.05 -5.86
C ARG A 285 -1.05 -30.90 -7.29
N LEU A 286 -1.94 -30.65 -8.25
CA LEU A 286 -1.55 -30.40 -9.65
C LEU A 286 -0.64 -29.18 -9.79
N VAL A 287 -0.94 -28.08 -9.08
CA VAL A 287 -0.09 -26.89 -9.07
C VAL A 287 1.25 -27.15 -8.37
N GLU A 288 1.27 -27.97 -7.31
CA GLU A 288 2.51 -28.31 -6.61
C GLU A 288 3.41 -29.24 -7.46
N GLU A 289 2.82 -30.16 -8.22
CA GLU A 289 3.53 -31.12 -9.06
C GLU A 289 4.02 -30.51 -10.39
N HIS A 290 3.16 -29.75 -11.08
CA HIS A 290 3.44 -29.26 -12.44
C HIS A 290 3.65 -27.75 -12.50
N GLY A 291 3.41 -27.01 -11.42
CA GLY A 291 3.53 -25.56 -11.42
C GLY A 291 4.97 -25.06 -11.61
N ALA A 292 5.98 -25.84 -11.24
CA ALA A 292 7.39 -25.50 -11.49
C ALA A 292 7.72 -25.42 -13.00
N GLU A 293 6.92 -26.05 -13.86
CA GLU A 293 7.06 -26.01 -15.31
C GLU A 293 6.50 -24.71 -15.92
N HIS A 294 5.70 -23.96 -15.14
CA HIS A 294 5.03 -22.72 -15.56
C HIS A 294 5.22 -21.58 -14.54
N PRO A 295 6.46 -21.07 -14.37
CA PRO A 295 6.81 -20.11 -13.33
C PRO A 295 6.09 -18.75 -13.47
N ASP A 296 5.66 -18.39 -14.68
CA ASP A 296 4.89 -17.18 -15.00
C ASP A 296 3.40 -17.28 -14.63
N ARG A 297 2.87 -18.50 -14.46
CA ARG A 297 1.46 -18.77 -14.11
C ARG A 297 1.27 -19.16 -12.64
N LEU A 298 2.34 -19.57 -11.96
CA LEU A 298 2.34 -19.93 -10.53
C LEU A 298 1.71 -18.86 -9.63
N ASP A 299 2.08 -17.60 -9.82
CA ASP A 299 1.55 -16.49 -9.00
C ASP A 299 0.04 -16.31 -9.22
N ALA A 300 -0.44 -16.50 -10.44
CA ALA A 300 -1.86 -16.44 -10.78
C ALA A 300 -2.63 -17.64 -10.19
N TRP A 301 -2.13 -18.86 -10.35
CA TRP A 301 -2.77 -20.06 -9.78
C TRP A 301 -2.78 -20.04 -8.25
N SER A 302 -1.75 -19.51 -7.59
CA SER A 302 -1.75 -19.35 -6.13
C SER A 302 -2.85 -18.39 -5.66
N SER A 303 -3.09 -17.33 -6.43
CA SER A 303 -4.15 -16.35 -6.17
C SER A 303 -5.54 -16.96 -6.38
N TYR A 304 -5.73 -17.76 -7.43
CA TYR A 304 -6.98 -18.48 -7.67
C TYR A 304 -7.25 -19.56 -6.62
N LEU A 305 -6.24 -20.34 -6.21
CA LEU A 305 -6.39 -21.34 -5.15
C LEU A 305 -6.74 -20.70 -3.80
N PHE A 306 -6.21 -19.50 -3.53
CA PHE A 306 -6.58 -18.74 -2.34
C PHE A 306 -8.06 -18.31 -2.38
N PHE A 307 -8.53 -17.81 -3.52
CA PHE A 307 -9.92 -17.41 -3.72
C PHE A 307 -10.91 -18.58 -3.68
N LEU A 308 -10.55 -19.71 -4.29
CA LEU A 308 -11.37 -20.93 -4.33
C LEU A 308 -11.50 -21.58 -2.94
N ARG A 309 -10.52 -21.38 -2.05
CA ARG A 309 -10.58 -21.90 -0.65
C ARG A 309 -11.79 -21.38 0.11
N ASP A 310 -12.14 -20.11 -0.08
CA ASP A 310 -13.26 -19.50 0.65
C ASP A 310 -14.63 -19.98 0.14
N HIS A 311 -14.63 -20.72 -0.99
CA HIS A 311 -15.83 -21.26 -1.64
C HIS A 311 -15.87 -22.80 -1.64
N ALA A 312 -14.83 -23.47 -1.15
CA ALA A 312 -14.77 -24.91 -1.08
C ALA A 312 -15.56 -25.44 0.13
N GLY A 313 -16.29 -26.54 -0.08
CA GLY A 313 -16.98 -27.25 1.00
C GLY A 313 -16.00 -27.89 2.00
N PRO A 314 -16.50 -28.43 3.12
CA PRO A 314 -15.68 -29.08 4.15
C PRO A 314 -14.77 -30.20 3.61
N ASP A 315 -15.21 -30.89 2.56
CA ASP A 315 -14.47 -31.98 1.89
C ASP A 315 -13.57 -31.49 0.73
N GLY A 316 -13.44 -30.16 0.58
CA GLY A 316 -12.65 -29.52 -0.47
C GLY A 316 -13.32 -29.48 -1.85
N ARG A 317 -14.57 -29.93 -1.99
CA ARG A 317 -15.32 -29.87 -3.26
C ARG A 317 -15.74 -28.44 -3.59
N LEU A 318 -15.59 -28.05 -4.85
CA LEU A 318 -16.02 -26.75 -5.36
C LEU A 318 -17.46 -26.82 -5.89
N PRO A 319 -18.24 -25.73 -5.80
CA PRO A 319 -19.55 -25.64 -6.48
C PRO A 319 -19.41 -25.69 -8.00
N SER A 320 -20.40 -26.26 -8.70
CA SER A 320 -20.38 -26.40 -10.17
C SER A 320 -20.31 -25.06 -10.93
N SER A 321 -20.60 -23.94 -10.27
CA SER A 321 -20.42 -22.60 -10.83
C SER A 321 -18.96 -22.27 -11.15
N PHE A 322 -18.01 -22.98 -10.54
CA PHE A 322 -16.57 -22.78 -10.75
C PHE A 322 -15.97 -23.74 -11.79
N ASP A 323 -16.75 -24.71 -12.31
CA ASP A 323 -16.22 -25.71 -13.23
C ASP A 323 -15.66 -25.06 -14.52
N ALA A 324 -16.36 -24.08 -15.08
CA ALA A 324 -15.89 -23.33 -16.25
C ALA A 324 -14.61 -22.52 -15.98
N LEU A 325 -14.47 -21.95 -14.79
CA LEU A 325 -13.27 -21.19 -14.40
C LEU A 325 -12.06 -22.11 -14.23
N VAL A 326 -12.28 -23.28 -13.61
CA VAL A 326 -11.22 -24.27 -13.42
C VAL A 326 -10.75 -24.82 -14.76
N GLU A 327 -11.68 -25.16 -15.65
CA GLU A 327 -11.35 -25.66 -16.99
C GLU A 327 -10.60 -24.64 -17.85
N GLU A 328 -10.87 -23.34 -17.70
CA GLU A 328 -10.21 -22.28 -18.46
C GLU A 328 -8.84 -21.91 -17.88
N GLU A 329 -8.76 -21.64 -16.58
CA GLU A 329 -7.53 -21.10 -15.95
C GLU A 329 -6.52 -22.19 -15.60
N PHE A 330 -6.98 -23.43 -15.35
CA PHE A 330 -6.12 -24.58 -15.07
C PHE A 330 -6.01 -25.52 -16.27
N ALA A 331 -6.47 -25.11 -17.47
CA ALA A 331 -6.41 -25.92 -18.70
C ALA A 331 -5.01 -26.51 -18.95
N GLU A 332 -3.97 -25.70 -18.72
CA GLU A 332 -2.56 -26.06 -18.92
C GLU A 332 -2.10 -27.17 -17.97
N LEU A 333 -2.65 -27.22 -16.74
CA LEU A 333 -2.35 -28.25 -15.73
C LEU A 333 -3.22 -29.50 -15.87
N LEU A 334 -4.34 -29.41 -16.61
CA LEU A 334 -5.26 -30.52 -16.86
C LEU A 334 -4.94 -31.29 -18.14
N GLN A 335 -4.11 -30.71 -19.02
CA GLN A 335 -3.70 -31.30 -20.30
C GLN A 335 -2.28 -31.91 -20.27
N GLY A 336 -1.57 -31.79 -19.15
CA GLY A 336 -0.28 -32.44 -18.86
C GLY A 336 -0.46 -33.78 -18.16
#